data_AF-A0A2I0DSU3-F1
#
_entry.id   AF-A0A2I0DSU3-F1
#
_cell.length_a   1.000
_cell.length_b   1.000
_cell.length_c   1.000
_cell.angle_alpha   90.00
_cell.angle_beta   90.00
_cell.angle_gamma   90.00
#
_symmetry.space_group_name_H-M   'P 1'
#
loop_
_entity.id
_entity.type
_entity.pdbx_description
1 polymer ?
#
loop_
_entity_poly.entity_id
_entity_poly.type
_entity_poly.pdbx_seq_one_letter_code
_entity_poly.pdbx_strand_id
1 'polypeptide(L)'
;MKLRLVCFISFLSFGLTACTDSPEWTLLYYPSAAAKPSVEQSAEFISGYYASVDQCHAKGKGLLRLSDDKNADYVCGHLCVADGKTLVCQSQISSAE
;
A
#
# COMPACT_ATOMS: atom_id res chain seq x y z
N MET A 1 -40.98 29.32 15.20
CA MET A 1 -40.33 28.69 14.02
C MET A 1 -38.79 28.58 14.12
N LYS A 2 -38.15 28.72 15.30
CA LYS A 2 -36.68 28.68 15.41
C LYS A 2 -36.10 27.39 16.03
N LEU A 3 -36.92 26.58 16.71
CA LEU A 3 -36.46 25.36 17.40
C LEU A 3 -36.32 24.13 16.50
N ARG A 4 -37.03 24.08 15.36
CA ARG A 4 -36.99 22.95 14.42
C ARG A 4 -35.74 22.93 13.54
N LEU A 5 -35.12 24.09 13.33
CA LEU A 5 -33.92 24.21 12.48
C LEU A 5 -32.66 23.71 13.20
N VAL A 6 -32.61 23.83 14.53
CA VAL A 6 -31.44 23.47 15.35
C VAL A 6 -31.24 21.95 15.42
N CYS A 7 -32.32 21.17 15.43
CA CYS A 7 -32.21 19.69 15.44
C CYS A 7 -31.68 19.12 14.12
N PHE A 8 -31.91 19.77 12.98
CA PHE A 8 -31.45 19.25 11.68
C PHE A 8 -29.93 19.37 11.49
N ILE A 9 -29.29 20.34 12.16
CA ILE A 9 -27.84 20.56 12.02
C ILE A 9 -27.05 19.57 12.90
N SER A 10 -27.60 19.15 14.03
CA SER A 10 -26.91 18.23 14.96
C SER A 10 -26.83 16.78 14.46
N PHE A 11 -27.65 16.38 13.49
CA PHE A 11 -27.61 15.03 12.91
C PHE A 11 -26.60 14.90 11.76
N LEU A 12 -26.13 16.02 11.20
CA LEU A 12 -25.21 16.04 10.06
C LEU A 12 -23.73 15.85 10.47
N SER A 13 -23.44 15.91 11.78
CA SER A 13 -22.07 15.88 12.32
C SER A 13 -21.53 14.46 12.58
N PHE A 14 -22.34 13.40 12.44
CA PHE A 14 -21.94 12.03 12.72
C PHE A 14 -21.42 11.23 11.50
N GLY A 15 -21.31 11.86 10.32
CA GLY A 15 -20.99 11.16 9.06
C GLY A 15 -19.54 11.15 8.59
N LEU A 16 -18.58 11.68 9.36
CA LEU A 16 -17.18 11.85 8.92
C LEU A 16 -16.18 10.98 9.69
N THR A 17 -16.59 9.80 10.17
CA THR A 17 -15.61 8.75 10.52
C THR A 17 -15.09 8.15 9.21
N ALA A 18 -14.18 8.86 8.54
CA ALA A 18 -13.28 8.20 7.61
C ALA A 18 -12.36 7.31 8.46
N CYS A 19 -12.82 6.09 8.76
CA CYS A 19 -11.93 5.02 9.20
C CYS A 19 -10.95 4.82 8.04
N THR A 20 -9.81 5.49 8.12
CA THR A 20 -8.70 5.22 7.22
C THR A 20 -8.17 3.89 7.72
N ASP A 21 -8.65 2.79 7.12
CA ASP A 21 -7.97 1.51 7.31
C ASP A 21 -6.53 1.75 6.87
N SER A 22 -5.61 1.63 7.82
CA SER A 22 -4.19 1.77 7.51
C SER A 22 -3.83 0.56 6.65
N PRO A 23 -3.36 0.78 5.42
CA PRO A 23 -3.12 -0.34 4.53
C PRO A 23 -1.97 -1.18 5.08
N GLU A 24 -2.22 -2.47 5.27
CA GLU A 24 -1.29 -3.40 5.91
C GLU A 24 -0.16 -3.84 4.98
N TRP A 25 -0.32 -3.70 3.67
CA TRP A 25 0.60 -4.26 2.69
C TRP A 25 1.16 -3.18 1.76
N THR A 26 2.47 -3.21 1.53
CA THR A 26 3.17 -2.31 0.60
C THR A 26 3.72 -3.12 -0.56
N LEU A 27 3.40 -2.71 -1.78
CA LEU A 27 4.00 -3.29 -2.98
C LEU A 27 5.32 -2.61 -3.28
N LEU A 28 6.40 -3.38 -3.28
CA LEU A 28 7.71 -2.96 -3.75
C LEU A 28 7.93 -3.57 -5.14
N TYR A 29 8.02 -2.73 -6.17
CA TYR A 29 8.12 -3.15 -7.57
C TYR A 29 9.45 -2.70 -8.19
N TYR A 30 10.20 -3.66 -8.71
CA TYR A 30 11.54 -3.46 -9.24
C TYR A 30 11.50 -3.63 -10.77
N PRO A 31 11.31 -2.56 -11.56
CA PRO A 31 11.05 -2.68 -13.01
C PRO A 31 12.26 -3.12 -13.84
N SER A 32 13.49 -2.91 -13.36
CA SER A 32 14.71 -3.09 -14.14
C SER A 32 15.93 -3.38 -13.27
N ALA A 33 15.73 -4.15 -12.20
CA ALA A 33 16.79 -4.43 -11.24
C ALA A 33 17.62 -5.65 -11.68
N ALA A 34 18.90 -5.43 -12.02
CA ALA A 34 19.86 -6.52 -12.25
C ALA A 34 20.07 -7.39 -10.99
N ALA A 35 19.87 -6.78 -9.81
CA ALA A 35 19.76 -7.46 -8.53
C ALA A 35 18.70 -6.75 -7.69
N LYS A 36 17.81 -7.53 -7.08
CA LYS A 36 16.76 -7.03 -6.20
C LYS A 36 17.39 -6.35 -4.96
N PRO A 37 17.10 -5.06 -4.70
CA PRO A 37 17.60 -4.38 -3.52
C PRO A 37 16.96 -4.95 -2.25
N SER A 38 17.62 -4.71 -1.11
CA SER A 38 17.03 -4.98 0.19
C SER A 38 15.78 -4.12 0.42
N VAL A 39 14.87 -4.55 1.30
CA VAL A 39 13.66 -3.79 1.63
C VAL A 39 14.01 -2.40 2.18
N GLU A 40 15.07 -2.32 2.97
CA GLU A 40 15.60 -1.09 3.55
C GLU A 40 15.97 -0.06 2.48
N GLN A 41 16.45 -0.54 1.32
CA GLN A 41 16.82 0.28 0.16
C GLN A 41 15.66 0.46 -0.83
N SER A 42 14.49 -0.15 -0.57
CA SER A 42 13.41 -0.24 -1.53
C SER A 42 12.39 0.89 -1.45
N ALA A 43 12.64 1.93 -0.63
CA ALA A 43 11.73 3.05 -0.45
C ALA A 43 11.35 3.75 -1.76
N GLU A 44 12.26 3.80 -2.74
CA GLU A 44 12.01 4.39 -4.06
C GLU A 44 11.16 3.53 -5.01
N PHE A 45 10.99 2.24 -4.68
CA PHE A 45 10.31 1.25 -5.51
C PHE A 45 8.86 0.97 -5.05
N ILE A 46 8.32 1.78 -4.14
CA ILE A 46 6.96 1.61 -3.63
C ILE A 46 5.93 1.96 -4.71
N SER A 47 5.09 0.99 -5.08
CA SER A 47 4.06 1.13 -6.12
C SER A 47 2.62 1.22 -5.56
N GLY A 48 2.48 1.20 -4.24
CA GLY A 48 1.20 1.43 -3.56
C GLY A 48 1.08 0.68 -2.24
N TYR A 49 -0.02 0.95 -1.54
CA TYR A 49 -0.41 0.29 -0.30
C TYR A 49 -1.77 -0.41 -0.46
N TYR A 50 -1.96 -1.55 0.20
CA TYR A 50 -3.09 -2.46 0.01
C TYR A 50 -3.64 -2.96 1.35
N ALA A 51 -4.94 -3.22 1.38
CA ALA A 51 -5.62 -3.73 2.56
C ALA A 51 -5.37 -5.24 2.77
N SER A 52 -5.04 -5.99 1.73
CA SER A 52 -4.74 -7.42 1.82
C SER A 52 -3.56 -7.85 0.96
N VAL A 53 -2.95 -8.96 1.37
CA VAL A 53 -1.86 -9.63 0.63
C VAL A 53 -2.29 -9.97 -0.80
N ASP A 54 -3.52 -10.46 -0.98
CA ASP A 54 -4.07 -10.82 -2.30
C ASP A 54 -4.12 -9.63 -3.25
N GLN A 55 -4.52 -8.44 -2.75
CA GLN A 55 -4.53 -7.22 -3.55
C GLN A 55 -3.12 -6.80 -3.96
N CYS A 56 -2.15 -6.94 -3.05
CA CYS A 56 -0.76 -6.65 -3.34
C CYS A 56 -0.20 -7.60 -4.43
N HIS A 57 -0.41 -8.92 -4.33
CA HIS A 57 0.04 -9.86 -5.36
C HIS A 57 -0.69 -9.65 -6.68
N ALA A 58 -2.00 -9.37 -6.67
CA ALA A 58 -2.75 -9.12 -7.89
C ALA A 58 -2.18 -7.92 -8.65
N LYS A 59 -1.85 -6.83 -7.95
CA LYS A 59 -1.17 -5.68 -8.56
C LYS A 59 0.22 -6.05 -9.05
N GLY A 60 1.05 -6.70 -8.22
CA GLY A 60 2.41 -7.09 -8.57
C GLY A 60 2.46 -7.96 -9.84
N LYS A 61 1.63 -9.00 -9.92
CA LYS A 61 1.47 -9.85 -11.11
C LYS A 61 1.01 -9.05 -12.33
N GLY A 62 0.11 -8.08 -12.12
CA GLY A 62 -0.33 -7.16 -13.16
C GLY A 62 0.82 -6.31 -13.72
N LEU A 63 1.69 -5.77 -12.85
CA LEU A 63 2.86 -5.01 -13.25
C LEU A 63 3.90 -5.87 -13.97
N LEU A 64 4.17 -7.10 -13.48
CA LEU A 64 5.04 -8.05 -14.18
C LEU A 64 4.53 -8.35 -15.60
N ARG A 65 3.23 -8.59 -15.76
CA ARG A 65 2.62 -8.86 -17.07
C ARG A 65 2.73 -7.68 -18.04
N LEU A 66 2.71 -6.46 -17.51
CA LEU A 66 2.82 -5.22 -18.30
C LEU A 66 4.27 -4.77 -18.49
N SER A 67 5.23 -5.42 -17.83
CA SER A 67 6.64 -5.10 -17.95
C SER A 67 7.21 -5.61 -19.27
N ASP A 68 7.95 -4.75 -19.97
CA ASP A 68 8.78 -5.16 -21.10
C ASP A 68 10.15 -5.73 -20.64
N ASP A 69 10.47 -5.63 -19.34
CA ASP A 69 11.69 -6.18 -18.75
C ASP A 69 11.43 -7.56 -18.14
N LYS A 70 12.23 -8.55 -18.58
CA LYS A 70 12.20 -9.94 -18.08
C LYS A 70 12.77 -10.09 -16.67
N ASN A 71 13.48 -9.09 -16.18
CA ASN A 71 14.07 -9.06 -14.85
C ASN A 71 13.21 -8.28 -13.84
N ALA A 72 12.03 -7.80 -14.26
CA ALA A 72 11.12 -7.17 -13.32
C ALA A 72 10.69 -8.16 -12.23
N ASP A 73 10.64 -7.68 -10.99
CA ASP A 73 10.19 -8.46 -9.83
C ASP A 73 9.38 -7.59 -8.86
N TYR A 74 8.68 -8.21 -7.91
CA TYR A 74 8.01 -7.51 -6.83
C TYR A 74 8.02 -8.27 -5.50
N VAL A 75 7.79 -7.53 -4.42
CA VAL A 75 7.57 -8.03 -3.07
C VAL A 75 6.35 -7.37 -2.46
N CYS A 76 5.63 -8.13 -1.64
CA CYS A 76 4.62 -7.60 -0.75
C CYS A 76 5.17 -7.54 0.67
N GLY A 77 5.45 -6.33 1.16
CA GLY A 77 5.90 -6.09 2.52
C GLY A 77 4.71 -5.84 3.45
N HIS A 78 4.73 -6.45 4.64
CA HIS A 78 3.69 -6.29 5.64
C HIS A 78 4.08 -5.24 6.69
N LEU A 79 3.14 -4.33 6.99
CA LEU A 79 3.27 -3.24 7.95
C LEU A 79 4.57 -2.46 7.78
N CYS A 80 4.85 -2.07 6.54
CA CYS A 80 6.04 -1.30 6.22
C CYS A 80 5.91 0.15 6.69
N VAL A 81 6.93 0.64 7.38
CA VAL A 81 7.04 2.02 7.85
C VAL A 81 8.33 2.66 7.35
N ALA A 82 8.26 3.95 7.01
CA ALA A 82 9.44 4.71 6.64
C ALA A 82 10.24 5.05 7.91
N ASP A 83 11.54 4.77 7.89
CA ASP A 83 12.51 5.16 8.92
C ASP A 83 13.59 6.06 8.28
N GLY A 84 13.33 7.36 8.24
CA GLY A 84 14.16 8.32 7.53
C GLY A 84 14.16 8.08 6.01
N LYS A 85 15.25 7.52 5.49
CA LYS A 85 15.39 7.18 4.05
C LYS A 85 15.21 5.69 3.77
N THR A 86 15.04 4.87 4.81
CA THR A 86 14.85 3.43 4.66
C THR A 86 13.40 3.05 4.85
N LEU A 87 13.06 1.86 4.39
CA LEU A 87 11.77 1.23 4.65
C LEU A 87 11.97 -0.01 5.53
N VAL A 88 11.22 -0.12 6.61
CA VAL A 88 11.27 -1.27 7.53
C VAL A 88 9.92 -1.96 7.51
N CYS A 89 9.90 -3.25 7.17
CA CYS A 89 8.69 -4.07 7.16
C CYS A 89 8.75 -5.13 8.26
N GLN A 90 7.60 -5.49 8.83
CA GLN A 90 7.52 -6.56 9.82
C GLN A 90 7.81 -7.93 9.20
N SER A 91 7.28 -8.17 8.00
CA SER A 91 7.54 -9.37 7.21
C SER A 91 7.41 -9.05 5.72
N GLN A 92 7.80 -10.00 4.87
CA GLN A 92 7.71 -9.89 3.42
C GLN A 92 7.35 -11.23 2.80
N ILE A 93 6.58 -11.18 1.71
CA ILE A 93 6.19 -12.35 0.92
C ILE A 93 6.60 -12.11 -0.53
N SER A 94 7.25 -13.11 -1.11
CA SER A 94 7.79 -13.05 -2.47
C SER A 94 6.72 -13.37 -3.52
N SER A 95 6.98 -13.05 -4.79
CA SER A 95 6.05 -13.37 -5.88
C SER A 95 5.85 -14.87 -6.15
N ALA A 96 6.67 -15.74 -5.53
CA ALA A 96 6.71 -17.19 -5.77
C ALA A 96 5.99 -18.05 -4.70
N GLU A 97 5.34 -17.43 -3.71
CA GLU A 97 4.55 -18.11 -2.68
C GLU A 97 3.04 -18.13 -3.01
#